data_AF-A0A8S4ET26-F1
#
_entry.id   AF-A0A8S4ET26-F1
#
_cell.length_a   1.000
_cell.length_b   1.000
_cell.length_c   1.000
_cell.angle_alpha   90.00
_cell.angle_beta   90.00
_cell.angle_gamma   90.00
#
_symmetry.space_group_name_H-M   'P 1'
#
loop_
_entity.id
_entity.type
_entity.pdbx_description
1 polymer ?
#
loop_
_entity_poly.entity_id
_entity_poly.type
_entity_poly.pdbx_seq_one_letter_code
_entity_poly.pdbx_strand_id
1 'polypeptide(L)' 'MAEDKVMFDPDSEDQLEKERAVCLEKDCHVHKFFLKLQECEKRVKSRTNTAETCAEETSDLMEAVDHCVGATAFKQLQ' A
#
# COMPACT_ATOMS: atom_id res chain seq x y z
N MET A 1 -11.53 -17.40 4.94
CA MET A 1 -12.17 -16.29 4.20
C MET A 1 -11.22 -15.12 4.32
N ALA A 2 -10.32 -14.95 3.34
CA ALA A 2 -9.53 -13.73 3.27
C ALA A 2 -10.45 -12.70 2.64
N GLU A 3 -10.85 -11.70 3.41
CA GLU A 3 -11.43 -10.49 2.81
C GLU A 3 -10.39 -9.97 1.82
N ASP A 4 -10.76 -9.83 0.54
CA ASP A 4 -10.01 -9.02 -0.43
C ASP A 4 -10.05 -7.57 0.08
N LYS A 5 -9.23 -7.27 1.08
CA LYS A 5 -9.01 -5.90 1.54
C LYS A 5 -8.19 -5.22 0.46
N VAL A 6 -8.90 -4.53 -0.43
CA VAL A 6 -8.31 -3.52 -1.31
C VAL A 6 -7.67 -2.47 -0.40
N MET A 7 -6.38 -2.21 -0.58
CA MET A 7 -5.61 -1.33 0.32
C MET A 7 -6.06 0.14 0.22
N PHE A 8 -6.46 0.57 -0.98
CA PHE A 8 -7.02 1.88 -1.27
C PHE A 8 -8.18 1.71 -2.25
N ASP A 9 -9.31 2.36 -1.98
CA ASP A 9 -10.49 2.26 -2.84
C ASP A 9 -10.41 3.27 -4.02
N PRO A 10 -10.29 2.80 -5.28
CA PRO A 10 -10.26 3.68 -6.45
C PRO A 10 -11.58 4.45 -6.67
N ASP A 11 -12.68 4.02 -6.05
CA ASP A 11 -14.00 4.67 -6.13
C ASP A 11 -14.28 5.59 -4.93
N SER A 12 -13.35 5.74 -3.99
CA SER A 12 -13.51 6.58 -2.78
C SER A 12 -13.74 8.05 -3.12
N GLU A 13 -14.63 8.76 -2.42
CA GLU A 13 -14.80 10.22 -2.62
C GLU A 13 -13.62 11.05 -2.09
N ASP A 14 -12.72 10.45 -1.30
CA ASP A 14 -11.49 11.08 -0.83
C ASP A 14 -10.43 11.12 -1.95
N GLN A 15 -9.99 12.33 -2.32
CA GLN A 15 -9.01 12.53 -3.38
C GLN A 15 -7.67 11.83 -3.08
N LEU A 16 -7.23 11.82 -1.82
CA LEU A 16 -5.96 11.19 -1.45
C LEU A 16 -6.06 9.67 -1.62
N GLU A 17 -7.17 9.05 -1.25
CA GLU A 17 -7.41 7.62 -1.40
C GLU A 17 -7.46 7.19 -2.88
N LYS A 18 -8.17 7.94 -3.73
CA LYS A 18 -8.19 7.71 -5.19
C LYS A 18 -6.78 7.72 -5.78
N GLU A 19 -5.98 8.73 -5.46
CA GLU A 19 -4.61 8.86 -6.00
C GLU A 19 -3.69 7.75 -5.46
N ARG A 20 -3.85 7.35 -4.19
CA ARG A 20 -3.11 6.21 -3.63
C ARG A 20 -3.47 4.89 -4.31
N ALA A 21 -4.74 4.67 -4.64
CA ALA A 21 -5.18 3.51 -5.42
C ALA A 21 -4.56 3.50 -6.83
N VAL A 22 -4.56 4.65 -7.51
CA VAL A 22 -3.91 4.81 -8.82
C VAL A 22 -2.42 4.50 -8.76
N CYS A 23 -1.70 5.00 -7.75
CA CYS A 23 -0.28 4.72 -7.55
C CYS A 23 -0.01 3.24 -7.28
N LEU A 24 -0.81 2.59 -6.45
CA LEU A 24 -0.67 1.17 -6.14
C LEU A 24 -0.90 0.27 -7.38
N GLU A 25 -1.81 0.65 -8.27
CA GLU A 25 -2.14 -0.07 -9.48
C GLU A 25 -1.12 0.16 -10.62
N LYS A 26 -0.71 1.42 -10.83
CA LYS A 26 0.00 1.83 -12.06
C LYS A 26 1.49 2.05 -11.89
N ASP A 27 1.98 2.30 -10.67
CA ASP A 27 3.39 2.56 -10.44
C ASP A 27 4.16 1.27 -10.13
N CYS A 28 5.09 0.91 -11.02
CA CYS A 28 5.90 -0.30 -10.89
C CYS A 28 6.81 -0.29 -9.64
N HIS A 29 7.25 0.88 -9.18
CA HIS A 29 8.10 1.02 -8.00
C HIS A 29 7.28 0.78 -6.72
N VAL A 30 6.09 1.37 -6.64
CA VAL A 30 5.13 1.11 -5.56
C VAL A 30 4.74 -0.37 -5.53
N HIS A 31 4.40 -0.95 -6.70
CA HIS A 31 3.99 -2.36 -6.79
C HIS A 31 5.07 -3.33 -6.29
N LYS A 32 6.36 -3.02 -6.53
CA LYS A 32 7.48 -3.81 -6.00
C LYS A 32 7.46 -3.89 -4.47
N PHE A 33 7.21 -2.79 -3.78
CA PHE A 33 7.15 -2.79 -2.31
C PHE A 33 5.88 -3.45 -1.78
N PHE A 34 4.77 -3.33 -2.51
CA PHE A 34 3.54 -4.05 -2.19
C PHE A 34 3.76 -5.58 -2.19
N LEU A 35 4.47 -6.10 -3.20
CA LEU A 35 4.81 -7.52 -3.25
C LEU A 35 5.70 -7.97 -2.08
N LYS A 36 6.66 -7.14 -1.65
CA LYS A 36 7.49 -7.42 -0.46
C LYS A 36 6.66 -7.49 0.81
N LEU A 37 5.74 -6.55 1.00
CA LEU A 37 4.82 -6.57 2.15
C LEU A 37 3.98 -7.85 2.14
N GLN A 38 3.42 -8.23 0.99
CA GLN A 38 2.67 -9.48 0.87
C GLN A 38 3.51 -10.73 1.18
N GLU A 39 4.78 -10.75 0.78
CA GLU A 39 5.71 -11.84 1.12
C GLU A 39 5.96 -11.90 2.62
N CYS A 40 6.25 -10.77 3.26
CA CYS A 40 6.42 -10.70 4.72
C CYS A 40 5.15 -11.16 5.44
N GLU A 41 3.98 -10.68 5.04
CA GLU A 41 2.72 -11.08 5.66
C GLU A 41 2.48 -12.59 5.55
N LYS A 42 2.74 -13.18 4.39
CA LYS A 42 2.65 -14.64 4.20
C LYS A 42 3.60 -15.37 5.15
N ARG A 43 4.83 -14.87 5.30
CA ARG A 43 5.85 -15.45 6.19
C ARG A 43 5.42 -15.35 7.66
N VAL A 44 4.96 -14.19 8.12
CA VAL A 44 4.49 -13.99 9.49
C VAL A 44 3.24 -14.83 9.78
N LYS A 45 2.24 -14.82 8.88
CA LYS A 45 1.01 -15.62 9.01
C LYS A 45 1.27 -17.13 8.98
N SER A 46 2.35 -17.59 8.35
CA SER A 46 2.72 -19.01 8.31
C SER A 46 3.28 -19.54 9.63
N ARG A 47 3.71 -18.66 10.55
CA ARG A 47 4.34 -19.05 11.82
C ARG A 47 3.36 -18.97 12.97
N THR A 48 3.30 -20.02 13.79
CA THR A 48 2.44 -20.07 14.98
C THR A 48 2.95 -19.18 16.12
N ASN A 49 4.28 -19.02 16.25
CA ASN A 49 4.92 -18.13 17.21
C ASN A 49 6.13 -17.47 16.55
N THR A 50 6.07 -16.16 16.34
CA THR A 50 7.17 -15.38 15.75
C THR A 50 7.19 -13.98 16.36
N ALA A 51 8.39 -13.42 16.55
CA ALA A 51 8.59 -12.03 16.93
C ALA A 51 8.74 -11.11 15.70
N GLU A 52 8.78 -11.71 14.51
CA GLU A 52 8.88 -10.99 13.24
C GLU A 52 7.63 -10.14 12.97
N THR A 53 7.84 -8.90 12.50
CA THR A 53 6.80 -7.98 12.07
C THR A 53 7.10 -7.48 10.65
N CYS A 54 6.10 -6.93 9.97
CA CYS A 54 6.25 -6.34 8.63
C CYS A 54 6.27 -4.80 8.67
N ALA A 55 6.80 -4.23 9.74
CA ALA A 55 6.80 -2.78 9.94
C ALA A 55 7.72 -2.05 8.96
N GLU A 56 8.85 -2.68 8.60
CA GLU A 56 9.78 -2.18 7.58
C GLU A 56 9.10 -2.16 6.21
N GLU A 57 8.55 -3.29 5.75
CA GLU A 57 7.89 -3.38 4.45
C GLU A 57 6.64 -2.48 4.36
N THR A 58 5.94 -2.27 5.48
CA THR A 58 4.85 -1.30 5.55
C THR A 58 5.36 0.12 5.35
N SER A 59 6.47 0.48 6.01
CA SER A 59 7.05 1.83 5.91
C SER A 59 7.60 2.09 4.50
N ASP A 60 8.32 1.12 3.92
CA ASP A 60 8.81 1.16 2.55
C ASP A 60 7.68 1.39 1.53
N LEU A 61 6.58 0.66 1.66
CA LEU A 61 5.42 0.81 0.77
C LEU A 61 4.77 2.18 0.94
N MET A 62 4.58 2.64 2.18
CA MET A 62 3.98 3.96 2.44
C MET A 62 4.84 5.09 1.89
N GLU A 63 6.16 5.02 2.04
CA GLU A 63 7.08 6.01 1.46
C GLU A 63 6.96 6.04 -0.07
N ALA A 64 6.95 4.87 -0.73
CA ALA A 64 6.80 4.80 -2.19
C ALA A 64 5.45 5.36 -2.66
N VAL A 65 4.37 5.04 -1.94
CA VAL A 65 3.02 5.57 -2.21
C VAL A 65 3.01 7.08 -2.07
N ASP A 66 3.50 7.62 -0.94
CA ASP A 66 3.52 9.05 -0.66
C ASP A 66 4.40 9.82 -1.67
N HIS A 67 5.52 9.24 -2.12
CA HIS A 67 6.32 9.79 -3.21
C HIS A 67 5.54 9.87 -4.52
N CYS A 68 4.83 8.81 -4.89
CA CYS A 68 4.02 8.76 -6.11
C CYS A 68 2.86 9.78 -6.09
N VAL A 69 2.11 9.87 -4.98
CA VAL A 69 0.96 10.79 -4.87
C VAL A 69 1.35 12.24 -4.62
N GLY A 70 2.59 12.52 -4.21
CA GLY A 70 3.03 13.88 -3.83
C GLY A 70 2.75 14.95 -4.88
N ALA A 71 2.74 14.59 -6.16
CA ALA A 71 2.46 15.52 -7.27
C ALA A 71 0.96 15.68 -7.59
N THR A 72 0.07 14.82 -7.09
CA THR A 72 -1.36 14.81 -7.45
C THR A 72 -2.31 14.98 -6.27
N ALA A 73 -1.89 14.63 -5.05
CA ALA A 73 -2.73 14.59 -3.85
C ALA A 73 -3.50 15.89 -3.56
N PHE A 74 -2.91 17.04 -3.87
CA PHE A 74 -3.49 18.36 -3.58
C PHE A 74 -4.15 19.05 -4.79
N LYS A 75 -4.19 18.42 -5.97
CA LYS A 75 -4.69 19.08 -7.20
C LYS A 75 -6.18 19.42 -7.17
N GLN A 76 -6.97 18.65 -6.42
CA GLN A 76 -8.42 18.80 -6.33
C GLN A 76 -8.88 19.29 -4.94
N LEU A 77 -7.94 19.65 -4.05
CA LEU A 77 -8.26 20.20 -2.73
C LEU A 77 -8.49 21.71 -2.88
N GLN A 78 -9.71 22.17 -2.54
CA GLN A 78 -10.14 23.58 -2.57
C GLN A 78 -10.18 24.17 -1.16
#